data_AF-A0A497NTM1-F1
#
_entry.id   AF-A0A497NTM1-F1
#
_cell.length_a   1.000
_cell.length_b   1.000
_cell.length_c   1.000
_cell.angle_alpha   90.00
_cell.angle_beta   90.00
_cell.angle_gamma   90.00
#
_symmetry.space_group_name_H-M   'P 1'
#
loop_
_entity.id
_entity.type
_entity.pdbx_description
1 polymer ?
#
loop_
_entity_poly.entity_id
_entity_poly.type
_entity_poly.pdbx_seq_one_letter_code
_entity_poly.pdbx_strand_id
1 'polypeptide(L)'
;KNAEKAFEYYYNLIDQHGVDFDSTKAMFNVGFYINNPADNHIDTWYRDWNLKYAEAEWEWYLSGSPYVEELGNLYGKVPAIWERMADNNGLVNSNYGYQWERGYQLDKVVQQLKDNPNTRKAAISIYDGKEINKYSKDTPCTYAVQFTVVNNRLQMCVTMRSNDLWFGFCNDQYCFSELMKVVAQRTGYELGSYFHFAHNLHLYERDLNKNSLLQRKANYYG
;
A
#
# COMPACT_ATOMS: atom_id res chain seq x y z
N LYS A 1 -10.57 10.66 6.05
CA LYS A 1 -11.35 9.53 5.47
C LYS A 1 -10.75 8.22 5.99
N ASN A 2 -11.47 7.10 5.97
CA ASN A 2 -10.90 5.76 6.17
C ASN A 2 -10.49 5.18 4.80
N ALA A 3 -9.98 3.95 4.76
CA ALA A 3 -9.53 3.31 3.51
C ALA A 3 -10.64 3.16 2.48
N GLU A 4 -11.81 2.66 2.88
CA GLU A 4 -12.99 2.49 2.03
C GLU A 4 -13.45 3.80 1.38
N LYS A 5 -13.62 4.86 2.19
CA LYS A 5 -14.05 6.17 1.66
C LYS A 5 -13.02 6.79 0.72
N ALA A 6 -11.72 6.46 0.87
CA ALA A 6 -10.71 6.87 -0.08
C ALA A 6 -10.86 6.08 -1.39
N PHE A 7 -10.98 4.76 -1.31
CA PHE A 7 -11.23 3.89 -2.45
C PHE A 7 -12.45 4.33 -3.27
N GLU A 8 -13.63 4.44 -2.63
CA GLU A 8 -14.87 4.81 -3.32
C GLU A 8 -14.80 6.19 -3.98
N TYR A 9 -14.17 7.15 -3.30
CA TYR A 9 -14.01 8.49 -3.83
C TYR A 9 -13.15 8.50 -5.10
N TYR A 10 -11.96 7.89 -5.04
CA TYR A 10 -11.05 7.87 -6.18
C TYR A 10 -11.51 6.93 -7.29
N TYR A 11 -12.29 5.89 -6.97
CA TYR A 11 -12.88 5.02 -7.97
C TYR A 11 -13.79 5.83 -8.89
N ASN A 12 -14.73 6.58 -8.31
CA ASN A 12 -15.64 7.42 -9.08
C ASN A 12 -14.90 8.57 -9.80
N LEU A 13 -13.87 9.14 -9.17
CA LEU A 13 -13.12 10.25 -9.75
C LEU A 13 -12.32 9.81 -10.98
N ILE A 14 -11.65 8.64 -10.93
CA ILE A 14 -10.91 8.06 -12.06
C ILE A 14 -11.87 7.65 -13.18
N ASP A 15 -13.01 7.03 -12.84
CA ASP A 15 -13.99 6.60 -13.83
C ASP A 15 -14.53 7.80 -14.65
N GLN A 16 -14.86 8.90 -13.97
CA GLN A 16 -15.46 10.09 -14.59
C GLN A 16 -14.45 11.05 -15.22
N HIS A 17 -13.26 11.19 -14.63
CA HIS A 17 -12.31 12.26 -14.97
C HIS A 17 -10.88 11.78 -15.23
N GLY A 18 -10.63 10.47 -15.12
CA GLY A 18 -9.34 9.88 -15.45
C GLY A 18 -9.01 10.02 -16.93
N VAL A 19 -7.73 10.20 -17.22
CA VAL A 19 -7.19 10.22 -18.58
C VAL A 19 -6.77 8.81 -18.98
N ASP A 20 -6.98 8.44 -20.24
CA ASP A 20 -6.55 7.15 -20.75
C ASP A 20 -5.02 7.10 -20.84
N PHE A 21 -4.42 6.07 -20.26
CA PHE A 21 -2.97 5.88 -20.22
C PHE A 21 -2.64 4.39 -20.06
N ASP A 22 -1.85 3.82 -20.97
CA ASP A 22 -1.33 2.45 -20.89
C ASP A 22 -2.40 1.37 -20.55
N SER A 23 -3.52 1.35 -21.28
CA SER A 23 -4.66 0.45 -21.04
C SER A 23 -5.34 0.60 -19.68
N THR A 24 -5.22 1.79 -19.08
CA THR A 24 -5.87 2.18 -17.82
C THR A 24 -6.52 3.55 -17.94
N LYS A 25 -7.44 3.87 -17.02
CA LYS A 25 -7.79 5.26 -16.71
C LYS A 25 -7.00 5.70 -15.49
N ALA A 26 -6.32 6.84 -15.59
CA ALA A 26 -5.39 7.30 -14.56
C ALA A 26 -5.63 8.75 -14.15
N MET A 27 -5.27 9.07 -12.91
CA MET A 27 -5.07 10.42 -12.42
C MET A 27 -3.63 10.58 -11.94
N PHE A 28 -3.05 11.74 -12.19
CA PHE A 28 -1.64 11.99 -11.87
C PHE A 28 -1.45 12.93 -10.67
N ASN A 29 -0.40 12.69 -9.89
CA ASN A 29 -0.01 13.46 -8.70
C ASN A 29 -1.13 13.55 -7.64
N VAL A 30 -1.74 12.41 -7.33
CA VAL A 30 -2.85 12.33 -6.39
C VAL A 30 -2.31 12.18 -4.97
N GLY A 31 -2.79 13.03 -4.05
CA GLY A 31 -2.44 12.98 -2.63
C GLY A 31 -3.67 13.11 -1.73
N PHE A 32 -3.78 12.28 -0.68
CA PHE A 32 -4.90 12.33 0.26
C PHE A 32 -4.55 11.79 1.65
N TYR A 33 -5.34 12.21 2.64
CA TYR A 33 -5.24 11.73 4.02
C TYR A 33 -6.24 10.61 4.33
N ILE A 34 -5.72 9.52 4.90
CA ILE A 34 -6.44 8.55 5.71
C ILE A 34 -6.31 9.00 7.17
N ASN A 35 -7.41 9.53 7.73
CA ASN A 35 -7.45 10.13 9.07
C ASN A 35 -7.68 9.11 10.18
N ASN A 36 -8.28 7.96 9.81
CA ASN A 36 -8.45 6.83 10.69
C ASN A 36 -7.76 5.62 10.06
N PRO A 37 -6.41 5.53 10.11
CA PRO A 37 -5.68 4.44 9.48
C PRO A 37 -6.04 3.08 10.06
N ALA A 38 -6.44 3.01 11.34
CA ALA A 38 -6.88 1.76 11.96
C ALA A 38 -8.16 1.18 11.34
N ASP A 39 -8.98 2.01 10.71
CA ASP A 39 -10.13 1.62 9.90
C ASP A 39 -9.67 1.42 8.44
N ASN A 40 -9.00 0.28 8.23
CA ASN A 40 -8.34 -0.10 6.99
C ASN A 40 -9.08 -1.22 6.23
N HIS A 41 -10.31 -1.57 6.64
CA HIS A 41 -11.14 -2.52 5.91
C HIS A 41 -11.83 -1.82 4.72
N ILE A 42 -12.01 -2.54 3.61
CA ILE A 42 -12.73 -2.07 2.43
C ILE A 42 -13.87 -3.05 2.18
N ASP A 43 -15.09 -2.62 2.48
CA ASP A 43 -16.32 -3.42 2.40
C ASP A 43 -17.34 -2.71 1.49
N THR A 44 -16.96 -2.50 0.23
CA THR A 44 -17.88 -1.92 -0.75
C THR A 44 -18.50 -3.01 -1.61
N TRP A 45 -19.82 -2.94 -1.81
CA TRP A 45 -20.62 -4.01 -2.43
C TRP A 45 -20.17 -4.42 -3.84
N TYR A 46 -19.50 -3.54 -4.58
CA TYR A 46 -19.06 -3.79 -5.95
C TYR A 46 -17.65 -4.40 -6.04
N ARG A 47 -17.01 -4.65 -4.90
CA ARG A 47 -15.66 -5.20 -4.81
C ARG A 47 -15.60 -6.23 -3.69
N ASP A 48 -15.19 -7.45 -4.05
CA ASP A 48 -14.88 -8.50 -3.09
C ASP A 48 -13.41 -8.42 -2.67
N TRP A 49 -13.09 -7.55 -1.70
CA TRP A 49 -11.73 -7.43 -1.18
C TRP A 49 -11.41 -8.57 -0.19
N ASN A 50 -10.27 -9.23 -0.40
CA ASN A 50 -9.91 -10.42 0.37
C ASN A 50 -9.01 -10.06 1.57
N LEU A 51 -9.60 -9.92 2.75
CA LEU A 51 -8.87 -9.63 3.99
C LEU A 51 -7.81 -10.69 4.32
N LYS A 52 -8.15 -11.99 4.19
CA LYS A 52 -7.21 -13.09 4.44
C LYS A 52 -5.95 -12.98 3.58
N TYR A 53 -6.12 -12.52 2.34
CA TYR A 53 -4.98 -12.29 1.45
C TYR A 53 -4.12 -11.11 1.93
N ALA A 54 -4.74 -10.00 2.31
CA ALA A 54 -4.03 -8.82 2.83
C ALA A 54 -3.28 -9.14 4.14
N GLU A 55 -3.86 -9.96 5.01
CA GLU A 55 -3.21 -10.47 6.23
C GLU A 55 -1.98 -11.33 5.89
N ALA A 56 -2.10 -12.27 4.95
CA ALA A 56 -0.97 -13.11 4.54
C ALA A 56 0.16 -12.31 3.88
N GLU A 57 -0.18 -11.29 3.08
CA GLU A 57 0.81 -10.39 2.47
C GLU A 57 1.51 -9.52 3.53
N TRP A 58 0.77 -9.05 4.53
CA TRP A 58 1.33 -8.33 5.67
C TRP A 58 2.26 -9.21 6.51
N GLU A 59 1.87 -10.46 6.80
CA GLU A 59 2.71 -11.43 7.52
C GLU A 59 4.00 -11.72 6.75
N TRP A 60 3.92 -11.83 5.43
CA TRP A 60 5.10 -11.95 4.57
C TRP A 60 5.98 -10.70 4.63
N TYR A 61 5.41 -9.51 4.69
CA TYR A 61 6.21 -8.29 4.86
C TYR A 61 6.86 -8.20 6.24
N LEU A 62 6.18 -8.65 7.29
CA LEU A 62 6.73 -8.71 8.65
C LEU A 62 7.93 -9.64 8.78
N SER A 63 8.00 -10.71 7.98
CA SER A 63 9.14 -11.62 8.03
C SER A 63 10.42 -11.05 7.42
N GLY A 64 10.29 -9.99 6.59
CA GLY A 64 11.41 -9.36 5.89
C GLY A 64 12.02 -10.22 4.79
N SER A 65 11.41 -11.35 4.44
CA SER A 65 11.92 -12.26 3.43
C SER A 65 11.39 -11.91 2.03
N PRO A 66 12.26 -11.88 1.00
CA PRO A 66 11.84 -11.62 -0.37
C PRO A 66 11.29 -12.86 -1.09
N TYR A 67 11.28 -14.04 -0.45
CA TYR A 67 10.93 -15.29 -1.13
C TYR A 67 9.42 -15.44 -1.29
N VAL A 68 8.96 -15.57 -2.54
CA VAL A 68 7.54 -15.70 -2.87
C VAL A 68 6.88 -16.95 -2.29
N GLU A 69 7.67 -18.01 -2.07
CA GLU A 69 7.21 -19.26 -1.44
C GLU A 69 6.61 -19.02 -0.06
N GLU A 70 7.12 -18.03 0.68
CA GLU A 70 6.65 -17.72 2.02
C GLU A 70 5.21 -17.20 2.01
N LEU A 71 4.88 -16.30 1.07
CA LEU A 71 3.48 -15.91 0.84
C LEU A 71 2.64 -17.13 0.44
N GLY A 72 3.20 -18.04 -0.35
CA GLY A 72 2.56 -19.31 -0.69
C GLY A 72 2.20 -20.15 0.54
N ASN A 73 3.11 -20.25 1.51
CA ASN A 73 2.90 -20.98 2.76
C ASN A 73 1.87 -20.31 3.67
N LEU A 74 1.90 -18.96 3.75
CA LEU A 74 0.98 -18.17 4.58
C LEU A 74 -0.46 -18.17 3.99
N TYR A 75 -0.59 -17.97 2.69
CA TYR A 75 -1.88 -17.85 2.02
C TYR A 75 -2.46 -19.21 1.57
N GLY A 76 -1.61 -20.21 1.39
CA GLY A 76 -1.93 -21.54 0.85
C GLY A 76 -1.70 -21.70 -0.65
N LYS A 77 -1.31 -20.63 -1.36
CA LYS A 77 -0.85 -20.64 -2.76
C LYS A 77 -0.15 -19.33 -3.08
N VAL A 78 0.72 -19.32 -4.09
CA VAL A 78 1.27 -18.08 -4.61
C VAL A 78 0.23 -17.39 -5.51
N PRO A 79 -0.14 -16.11 -5.27
CA PRO A 79 -0.98 -15.38 -6.19
C PRO A 79 -0.27 -15.09 -7.51
N ALA A 80 -0.99 -15.19 -8.64
CA ALA A 80 -0.43 -15.06 -9.98
C ALA A 80 0.33 -13.75 -10.25
N ILE A 81 0.04 -12.66 -9.53
CA ILE A 81 0.81 -11.41 -9.65
C ILE A 81 2.24 -11.60 -9.13
N TRP A 82 2.42 -12.27 -8.00
CA TRP A 82 3.72 -12.52 -7.39
C TRP A 82 4.50 -13.60 -8.14
N GLU A 83 3.83 -14.56 -8.79
CA GLU A 83 4.50 -15.49 -9.73
C GLU A 83 5.18 -14.74 -10.89
N ARG A 84 4.54 -13.66 -11.38
CA ARG A 84 5.11 -12.83 -12.46
C ARG A 84 6.24 -11.93 -11.97
N MET A 85 6.14 -11.42 -10.75
CA MET A 85 7.13 -10.52 -10.15
C MET A 85 8.37 -11.26 -9.64
N ALA A 86 8.22 -12.48 -9.14
CA ALA A 86 9.32 -13.26 -8.59
C ALA A 86 10.35 -13.62 -9.67
N ASP A 87 11.63 -13.46 -9.37
CA ASP A 87 12.74 -13.83 -10.25
C ASP A 87 12.90 -15.35 -10.42
N ASN A 88 13.92 -15.77 -11.17
CA ASN A 88 14.13 -17.19 -11.44
C ASN A 88 14.53 -17.99 -10.17
N ASN A 89 14.89 -17.30 -9.09
CA ASN A 89 15.19 -17.86 -7.77
C ASN A 89 14.01 -17.71 -6.79
N GLY A 90 12.86 -17.19 -7.25
CA GLY A 90 11.69 -16.94 -6.41
C GLY A 90 11.78 -15.66 -5.56
N LEU A 91 12.73 -14.76 -5.84
CA LEU A 91 12.90 -13.51 -5.11
C LEU A 91 12.01 -12.40 -5.68
N VAL A 92 11.36 -11.66 -4.80
CA VAL A 92 10.59 -10.46 -5.11
C VAL A 92 11.30 -9.27 -4.48
N ASN A 93 12.06 -8.53 -5.29
CA ASN A 93 12.82 -7.37 -4.82
C ASN A 93 11.91 -6.18 -4.51
N SER A 94 10.70 -6.12 -5.05
CA SER A 94 9.71 -5.10 -4.77
C SER A 94 8.95 -5.31 -3.47
N ASN A 95 9.19 -6.42 -2.75
CA ASN A 95 8.57 -6.70 -1.46
C ASN A 95 8.92 -5.60 -0.44
N TYR A 96 7.90 -4.92 0.11
CA TYR A 96 8.12 -3.78 1.02
C TYR A 96 8.75 -4.20 2.34
N GLY A 97 8.36 -5.36 2.85
CA GLY A 97 8.91 -6.00 4.05
C GLY A 97 10.42 -6.17 3.98
N TYR A 98 10.85 -6.85 2.92
CA TYR A 98 12.25 -7.00 2.60
C TYR A 98 12.96 -5.65 2.56
N GLN A 99 12.39 -4.65 1.87
CA GLN A 99 13.03 -3.33 1.75
C GLN A 99 13.14 -2.58 3.08
N TRP A 100 12.15 -2.60 3.96
CA TRP A 100 12.25 -1.90 5.25
C TRP A 100 13.15 -2.62 6.27
N GLU A 101 13.35 -3.93 6.14
CA GLU A 101 14.26 -4.70 7.00
C GLU A 101 15.71 -4.61 6.50
N ARG A 102 15.92 -4.39 5.20
CA ARG A 102 17.26 -4.17 4.64
C ARG A 102 17.99 -3.05 5.37
N GLY A 103 19.14 -3.37 5.96
CA GLY A 103 19.93 -2.39 6.71
C GLY A 103 19.25 -1.88 7.98
N TYR A 104 18.28 -2.62 8.51
CA TYR A 104 17.54 -2.33 9.74
C TYR A 104 16.86 -0.94 9.70
N GLN A 105 16.28 -0.56 8.54
CA GLN A 105 15.67 0.77 8.39
C GLN A 105 14.52 0.98 9.38
N LEU A 106 13.65 -0.03 9.57
CA LEU A 106 12.53 0.07 10.51
C LEU A 106 13.00 0.30 11.95
N ASP A 107 14.00 -0.46 12.42
CA ASP A 107 14.59 -0.29 13.76
C ASP A 107 15.22 1.08 13.94
N LYS A 108 15.94 1.56 12.91
CA LYS A 108 16.53 2.91 12.92
C LYS A 108 15.48 3.99 12.98
N VAL A 109 14.37 3.86 12.26
CA VAL A 109 13.23 4.78 12.34
C VAL A 109 12.67 4.81 13.76
N VAL A 110 12.39 3.65 14.35
CA VAL A 110 11.85 3.56 15.72
C VAL A 110 12.81 4.21 16.72
N GLN A 111 14.11 3.95 16.61
CA GLN A 111 15.12 4.53 17.49
C GLN A 111 15.21 6.05 17.33
N GLN A 112 15.22 6.55 16.09
CA GLN A 112 15.24 7.99 15.81
C GLN A 112 14.04 8.73 16.41
N LEU A 113 12.85 8.14 16.34
CA LEU A 113 11.63 8.72 16.90
C LEU A 113 11.66 8.74 18.43
N LYS A 114 12.22 7.70 19.07
CA LYS A 114 12.40 7.65 20.53
C LYS A 114 13.43 8.66 21.03
N ASP A 115 14.56 8.78 20.35
CA ASP A 115 15.67 9.64 20.77
C ASP A 115 15.37 11.12 20.52
N ASN A 116 14.71 11.44 19.41
CA ASN A 116 14.31 12.79 19.07
C ASN A 116 12.93 12.80 18.38
N PRO A 117 11.85 13.03 19.15
CA PRO A 117 10.49 13.07 18.60
C PRO A 117 10.29 14.13 17.51
N ASN A 118 11.10 15.19 17.49
CA ASN A 118 11.05 16.26 16.50
C ASN A 118 11.93 15.98 15.26
N THR A 119 12.46 14.75 15.13
CA THR A 119 13.28 14.37 13.98
C THR A 119 12.52 14.50 12.67
N ARG A 120 13.23 15.01 11.65
CA ARG A 120 12.76 15.05 10.25
C ARG A 120 13.44 13.97 9.40
N LYS A 121 14.09 13.00 10.04
CA LYS A 121 14.97 12.01 9.40
C LYS A 121 14.43 10.57 9.45
N ALA A 122 13.32 10.35 10.16
CA ALA A 122 12.69 9.03 10.33
C ALA A 122 11.99 8.59 9.03
N ALA A 123 12.75 7.98 8.12
CA ALA A 123 12.27 7.53 6.82
C ALA A 123 12.81 6.14 6.46
N ILE A 124 12.00 5.41 5.70
CA ILE A 124 12.35 4.16 5.02
C ILE A 124 12.42 4.47 3.52
N SER A 125 13.50 4.05 2.86
CA SER A 125 13.58 3.98 1.40
C SER A 125 13.21 2.57 0.95
N ILE A 126 12.24 2.46 0.03
CA ILE A 126 11.81 1.19 -0.57
C ILE A 126 12.42 1.02 -1.97
N TYR A 127 12.33 2.05 -2.80
CA TYR A 127 13.00 2.08 -4.10
C TYR A 127 14.29 2.91 -4.00
N ASP A 128 15.40 2.36 -4.48
CA ASP A 128 16.64 3.11 -4.69
C ASP A 128 17.04 3.12 -6.17
N GLY A 129 16.99 4.28 -6.82
CA GLY A 129 17.39 4.44 -8.21
C GLY A 129 18.86 4.07 -8.49
N LYS A 130 19.72 4.04 -7.47
CA LYS A 130 21.11 3.56 -7.59
C LYS A 130 21.18 2.04 -7.75
N GLU A 131 20.11 1.33 -7.38
CA GLU A 131 19.97 -0.12 -7.52
C GLU A 131 19.05 -0.52 -8.69
N ILE A 132 18.80 0.36 -9.65
CA ILE A 132 17.80 0.14 -10.72
C ILE A 132 17.96 -1.20 -11.46
N ASN A 133 19.19 -1.68 -11.65
CA ASN A 133 19.48 -2.95 -12.31
C ASN A 133 19.00 -4.18 -11.51
N LYS A 134 18.78 -4.05 -10.20
CA LYS A 134 18.22 -5.11 -9.34
C LYS A 134 16.70 -5.23 -9.46
N TYR A 135 16.04 -4.23 -10.06
CA TYR A 135 14.57 -4.16 -10.22
C TYR A 135 14.10 -4.52 -11.63
N SER A 136 14.91 -5.31 -12.36
CA SER A 136 14.67 -5.61 -13.78
C SER A 136 13.43 -6.47 -14.03
N LYS A 137 13.03 -7.31 -13.06
CA LYS A 137 11.82 -8.14 -13.14
C LYS A 137 10.63 -7.50 -12.42
N ASP A 138 10.89 -6.89 -11.28
CA ASP A 138 9.92 -6.21 -10.46
C ASP A 138 10.49 -4.92 -9.89
N THR A 139 9.76 -3.81 -10.06
CA THR A 139 10.15 -2.51 -9.53
C THR A 139 9.17 -2.09 -8.44
N PRO A 140 9.62 -1.75 -7.22
CA PRO A 140 8.73 -1.25 -6.19
C PRO A 140 7.88 -0.08 -6.68
N CYS A 141 6.58 -0.12 -6.40
CA CYS A 141 5.68 0.99 -6.64
C CYS A 141 5.99 2.14 -5.68
N THR A 142 6.31 1.81 -4.43
CA THR A 142 6.58 2.78 -3.37
C THR A 142 8.03 3.25 -3.37
N TYR A 143 8.22 4.57 -3.28
CA TYR A 143 9.52 5.19 -3.14
C TYR A 143 10.00 5.16 -1.69
N ALA A 144 9.20 5.74 -0.80
CA ALA A 144 9.60 5.94 0.59
C ALA A 144 8.40 6.09 1.52
N VAL A 145 8.64 5.80 2.80
CA VAL A 145 7.72 6.02 3.91
C VAL A 145 8.38 6.95 4.93
N GLN A 146 7.76 8.08 5.22
CA GLN A 146 8.21 9.06 6.21
C GLN A 146 7.34 8.99 7.45
N PHE A 147 7.96 9.08 8.63
CA PHE A 147 7.29 9.17 9.92
C PHE A 147 7.59 10.51 10.59
N THR A 148 6.62 11.05 11.33
CA THR A 148 6.77 12.30 12.08
C THR A 148 5.86 12.27 13.30
N VAL A 149 6.33 12.72 14.46
CA VAL A 149 5.47 12.87 15.64
C VAL A 149 4.98 14.30 15.70
N VAL A 150 3.65 14.46 15.80
CA VAL A 150 3.01 15.77 15.96
C VAL A 150 1.95 15.64 17.05
N ASN A 151 2.02 16.49 18.08
CA ASN A 151 1.09 16.48 19.22
C ASN A 151 0.95 15.08 19.85
N ASN A 152 2.08 14.41 20.09
CA ASN A 152 2.16 13.04 20.63
C ASN A 152 1.47 11.95 19.77
N ARG A 153 1.21 12.24 18.50
CA ARG A 153 0.60 11.31 17.53
C ARG A 153 1.55 11.05 16.38
N LEU A 154 1.75 9.78 16.05
CA LEU A 154 2.55 9.35 14.92
C LEU A 154 1.80 9.68 13.62
N GLN A 155 2.40 10.49 12.76
CA GLN A 155 1.97 10.74 11.38
C GLN A 155 2.83 9.90 10.44
N MET A 156 2.26 9.47 9.34
CA MET A 156 2.96 8.72 8.29
C MET A 156 2.65 9.30 6.91
N CYS A 157 3.64 9.32 6.02
CA CYS A 157 3.48 9.71 4.62
C CYS A 157 4.09 8.63 3.73
N VAL A 158 3.32 8.09 2.80
CA VAL A 158 3.78 7.14 1.78
C VAL A 158 3.78 7.83 0.43
N THR A 159 4.88 7.67 -0.30
CA THR A 159 5.04 8.23 -1.65
C THR A 159 5.33 7.12 -2.64
N MET A 160 4.56 7.04 -3.73
CA MET A 160 4.69 5.98 -4.73
C MET A 160 4.52 6.48 -6.16
N ARG A 161 5.18 5.77 -7.09
CA ARG A 161 5.22 6.11 -8.52
C ARG A 161 3.95 5.71 -9.27
N SER A 162 3.30 4.65 -8.81
CA SER A 162 2.16 4.03 -9.48
C SER A 162 1.34 3.25 -8.46
N ASN A 163 0.03 3.29 -8.55
CA ASN A 163 -0.86 2.52 -7.69
C ASN A 163 -2.13 2.13 -8.45
N ASP A 164 -2.34 0.82 -8.61
CA ASP A 164 -3.62 0.26 -9.07
C ASP A 164 -4.63 0.45 -7.95
N LEU A 165 -5.61 1.33 -8.13
CA LEU A 165 -6.61 1.62 -7.11
C LEU A 165 -7.45 0.38 -6.78
N TRP A 166 -7.68 -0.52 -7.74
CA TRP A 166 -8.49 -1.71 -7.52
C TRP A 166 -7.70 -2.72 -6.70
N PHE A 167 -6.64 -3.35 -7.20
CA PHE A 167 -5.94 -4.37 -6.39
C PHE A 167 -4.87 -3.79 -5.47
N GLY A 168 -3.97 -2.96 -6.02
CA GLY A 168 -2.79 -2.44 -5.32
C GLY A 168 -3.15 -1.63 -4.08
N PHE A 169 -3.85 -0.52 -4.25
CA PHE A 169 -4.23 0.40 -3.16
C PHE A 169 -4.86 -0.33 -1.99
N CYS A 170 -5.82 -1.23 -2.25
CA CYS A 170 -6.56 -1.91 -1.21
C CYS A 170 -5.68 -2.75 -0.28
N ASN A 171 -4.65 -3.42 -0.81
CA ASN A 171 -3.70 -4.19 0.00
C ASN A 171 -2.56 -3.32 0.52
N ASP A 172 -2.03 -2.43 -0.31
CA ASP A 172 -0.94 -1.52 0.05
C ASP A 172 -1.32 -0.68 1.27
N GLN A 173 -2.51 -0.05 1.25
CA GLN A 173 -2.99 0.76 2.35
C GLN A 173 -3.14 -0.04 3.66
N TYR A 174 -3.52 -1.31 3.55
CA TYR A 174 -3.67 -2.20 4.68
C TYR A 174 -2.29 -2.45 5.31
N CYS A 175 -1.33 -2.89 4.50
CA CYS A 175 0.05 -3.14 4.93
C CYS A 175 0.71 -1.88 5.50
N PHE A 176 0.49 -0.70 4.91
CA PHE A 176 1.02 0.56 5.44
C PHE A 176 0.35 0.96 6.75
N SER A 177 -0.96 0.73 6.91
CA SER A 177 -1.65 0.94 8.18
C SER A 177 -1.09 0.02 9.28
N GLU A 178 -0.86 -1.26 8.97
CA GLU A 178 -0.24 -2.20 9.91
C GLU A 178 1.20 -1.79 10.26
N LEU A 179 2.00 -1.35 9.28
CA LEU A 179 3.33 -0.77 9.53
C LEU A 179 3.24 0.42 10.50
N MET A 180 2.29 1.32 10.28
CA MET A 180 2.06 2.47 11.16
C MET A 180 1.71 2.03 12.59
N LYS A 181 0.88 0.98 12.74
CA LYS A 181 0.55 0.38 14.05
C LYS A 181 1.80 -0.20 14.73
N VAL A 182 2.65 -0.92 14.00
CA VAL A 182 3.91 -1.46 14.53
C VAL A 182 4.82 -0.34 15.03
N VAL A 183 5.03 0.72 14.25
CA VAL A 183 5.88 1.85 14.68
C VAL A 183 5.27 2.56 15.88
N ALA A 184 3.95 2.80 15.89
CA ALA A 184 3.24 3.41 17.01
C ALA A 184 3.39 2.58 18.30
N GLN A 185 3.16 1.26 18.23
CA GLN A 185 3.33 0.35 19.36
C GLN A 185 4.78 0.36 19.88
N ARG A 186 5.77 0.29 18.98
CA ARG A 186 7.18 0.24 19.36
C ARG A 186 7.67 1.55 19.97
N THR A 187 7.06 2.69 19.62
CA THR A 187 7.44 4.03 20.10
C THR A 187 6.58 4.54 21.26
N GLY A 188 5.39 3.98 21.46
CA GLY A 188 4.43 4.41 22.48
C GLY A 188 3.56 5.61 22.06
N TYR A 189 3.61 6.04 20.80
CA TYR A 189 2.77 7.14 20.29
C TYR A 189 1.39 6.66 19.87
N GLU A 190 0.40 7.55 19.98
CA GLU A 190 -0.92 7.30 19.44
C GLU A 190 -0.93 7.40 17.90
N LEU A 191 -1.88 6.71 17.25
CA LEU A 191 -2.07 6.84 15.81
C LEU A 191 -2.55 8.24 15.44
N GLY A 192 -1.82 8.89 14.55
CA GLY A 192 -2.22 10.10 13.83
C GLY A 192 -2.86 9.77 12.49
N SER A 193 -2.49 10.53 11.46
CA SER A 193 -2.96 10.36 10.09
C SER A 193 -1.89 9.76 9.18
N TYR A 194 -2.37 9.10 8.14
CA TYR A 194 -1.58 8.54 7.06
C TYR A 194 -1.87 9.35 5.78
N PHE A 195 -0.87 10.03 5.24
CA PHE A 195 -0.93 10.64 3.91
C PHE A 195 -0.44 9.67 2.83
N HIS A 196 -1.24 9.46 1.79
CA HIS A 196 -0.93 8.61 0.66
C HIS A 196 -0.75 9.48 -0.59
N PHE A 197 0.39 9.35 -1.25
CA PHE A 197 0.68 10.02 -2.52
C PHE A 197 1.00 8.99 -3.61
N ALA A 198 0.28 9.05 -4.72
CA ALA A 198 0.52 8.27 -5.91
C ALA A 198 0.72 9.20 -7.13
N HIS A 199 1.87 9.07 -7.79
CA HIS A 199 2.12 9.82 -9.02
C HIS A 199 1.20 9.38 -10.16
N ASN A 200 0.92 8.09 -10.30
CA ASN A 200 -0.07 7.53 -11.23
C ASN A 200 -1.05 6.64 -10.44
N LEU A 201 -2.23 7.15 -10.13
CA LEU A 201 -3.33 6.38 -9.51
C LEU A 201 -4.31 5.96 -10.60
N HIS A 202 -4.49 4.66 -10.82
CA HIS A 202 -5.20 4.17 -12.00
C HIS A 202 -6.16 3.02 -11.72
N LEU A 203 -7.07 2.79 -12.68
CA LEU A 203 -7.93 1.62 -12.79
C LEU A 203 -7.74 0.97 -14.15
N TYR A 204 -7.58 -0.35 -14.17
CA TYR A 204 -7.62 -1.11 -15.42
C TYR A 204 -9.02 -1.10 -16.01
N GLU A 205 -9.12 -1.16 -17.35
CA GLU A 205 -10.41 -1.17 -18.05
C GLU A 205 -11.39 -2.24 -17.55
N ARG A 206 -10.87 -3.42 -17.19
CA ARG A 206 -11.66 -4.55 -16.65
C ARG A 206 -12.34 -4.25 -15.30
N ASP A 207 -11.82 -3.26 -14.57
CA ASP A 207 -12.25 -2.88 -13.22
C ASP A 207 -13.16 -1.63 -13.24
N LEU A 208 -13.32 -1.00 -14.41
CA LEU A 208 -14.26 0.10 -14.62
C LEU A 208 -15.73 -0.39 -14.61
N ASN A 209 -16.67 0.55 -14.43
CA ASN A 209 -18.12 0.33 -14.46
C ASN A 209 -18.71 -0.64 -13.41
N LYS A 210 -17.91 -1.17 -12.47
CA LYS A 210 -18.38 -2.06 -11.39
C LYS A 210 -19.32 -1.36 -10.40
N ASN A 211 -19.24 -0.04 -10.30
CA ASN A 211 -20.12 0.79 -9.47
C ASN A 211 -21.26 1.47 -10.27
N SER A 212 -21.70 0.87 -11.38
CA SER A 212 -22.71 1.48 -12.24
C SER A 212 -24.10 1.54 -11.57
N LEU A 213 -24.90 2.55 -11.93
CA LEU A 213 -26.30 2.67 -11.48
C LEU A 213 -27.13 1.42 -11.82
N LEU A 214 -26.82 0.72 -12.92
CA LEU A 214 -27.48 -0.51 -13.32
C LEU A 214 -27.16 -1.66 -12.34
N GLN A 215 -25.90 -1.80 -11.91
CA GLN A 215 -25.53 -2.77 -10.87
C GLN A 215 -26.07 -2.41 -9.49
N ARG A 216 -26.12 -1.12 -9.14
CA ARG A 216 -26.77 -0.66 -7.89
C ARG A 216 -28.24 -1.05 -7.83
N LYS A 217 -28.96 -0.87 -8.94
CA LYS A 217 -30.37 -1.29 -9.06
C LYS A 217 -30.50 -2.81 -9.03
N ALA A 218 -29.66 -3.54 -9.75
CA ALA A 218 -29.68 -5.01 -9.73
C ALA A 218 -29.49 -5.59 -8.33
N ASN A 219 -28.63 -5.00 -7.51
CA ASN A 219 -28.41 -5.43 -6.12
C ASN A 219 -29.48 -4.95 -5.14
N TYR A 220 -30.17 -3.84 -5.44
CA TYR A 220 -31.26 -3.33 -4.59
C TYR A 220 -32.58 -4.08 -4.81
N TYR A 221 -32.79 -4.62 -6.02
CA TYR A 221 -33.97 -5.41 -6.38
C TYR A 221 -33.72 -6.93 -6.41
N GLY A 222 -32.57 -7.37 -5.90
CA GLY A 222 -32.21 -8.78 -5.71
C GLY A 222 -32.70 -9.31 -4.38
#